data_AF-A0A1B6ES73-F1
#
_entry.id   AF-A0A1B6ES73-F1
#
_cell.length_a   1.000
_cell.length_b   1.000
_cell.length_c   1.000
_cell.angle_alpha   90.00
_cell.angle_beta   90.00
_cell.angle_gamma   90.00
#
_symmetry.space_group_name_H-M   'P 1'
#
loop_
_entity.id
_entity.type
_entity.pdbx_description
1 polymer ?
#
loop_
_entity_poly.entity_id
_entity_poly.type
_entity_poly.pdbx_seq_one_letter_code
_entity_poly.pdbx_strand_id
1 'polypeptide(L)'
;EGVFSIDRFSGKVILRRPLDYESRQEYRLKITASDTAHTAVTVLTVKVIDDNDNPPLFSQSSYKANLLDSSEMGLTVNATDKDSGVNAEVRYSLLTPVRGF
;
A
#
# COMPACT_ATOMS: atom_id res chain seq x y z
N GLU A 1 -15.42 17.62 -3.44
CA GLU A 1 -14.34 18.38 -2.77
C GLU A 1 -12.98 17.78 -3.14
N GLY A 2 -11.90 18.58 -3.08
CA GLY A 2 -10.55 18.16 -3.46
C GLY A 2 -9.75 17.51 -2.31
N VAL A 3 -8.78 16.66 -2.66
CA VAL A 3 -7.86 15.97 -1.72
C VAL A 3 -6.85 16.94 -1.08
N PHE A 4 -6.43 17.95 -1.83
CA PHE A 4 -5.51 19.00 -1.40
C PHE A 4 -6.17 20.37 -1.48
N SER A 5 -5.73 21.30 -0.64
CA SER A 5 -6.02 22.72 -0.79
C SER A 5 -4.76 23.55 -0.64
N ILE A 6 -4.69 24.70 -1.32
CA ILE A 6 -3.59 25.65 -1.21
C ILE A 6 -4.10 26.95 -0.57
N ASP A 7 -3.37 27.44 0.43
CA ASP A 7 -3.63 28.77 0.99
C ASP A 7 -3.15 29.85 0.01
N ARG A 8 -4.04 30.78 -0.34
CA ARG A 8 -3.79 31.76 -1.41
C ARG A 8 -2.77 32.84 -1.06
N PHE A 9 -2.46 33.03 0.23
CA PHE A 9 -1.56 34.10 0.69
C PHE A 9 -0.17 33.55 1.00
N SER A 10 -0.09 32.43 1.70
CA SER A 10 1.16 31.78 2.10
C SER A 10 1.67 30.75 1.09
N GLY A 11 0.82 30.28 0.18
CA GLY A 11 1.14 29.19 -0.75
C GLY A 11 1.19 27.81 -0.09
N LYS A 12 0.82 27.69 1.19
CA LYS A 12 0.86 26.42 1.93
C LYS A 12 -0.15 25.42 1.36
N VAL A 13 0.35 24.30 0.86
CA VAL A 13 -0.48 23.16 0.44
C VAL A 13 -0.75 22.27 1.65
N ILE A 14 -2.03 21.96 1.90
CA ILE A 14 -2.46 21.09 2.99
C ILE A 14 -3.32 19.95 2.48
N LEU A 15 -3.20 18.82 3.15
CA LEU A 15 -4.00 17.64 2.92
C LEU A 15 -5.38 17.80 3.57
N ARG A 16 -6.45 17.46 2.84
CA ARG A 16 -7.84 17.56 3.32
C ARG A 16 -8.49 16.19 3.54
N ARG A 17 -7.94 15.14 2.96
CA ARG A 17 -8.44 13.77 3.02
C ARG A 17 -7.26 12.81 3.17
N PRO A 18 -7.44 11.66 3.84
CA PRO A 18 -6.39 10.65 3.92
C PRO A 18 -5.93 10.24 2.53
N LEU A 19 -4.65 9.92 2.42
CA LEU A 19 -4.05 9.31 1.24
C LEU A 19 -4.01 7.80 1.46
N ASP A 20 -3.96 7.08 0.36
CA ASP A 20 -3.94 5.62 0.33
C ASP A 20 -2.99 5.22 -0.81
N TYR A 21 -1.88 4.57 -0.47
CA TYR A 21 -0.80 4.25 -1.40
C TYR A 21 -1.27 3.20 -2.42
N GLU A 22 -2.02 2.20 -1.96
CA GLU A 22 -2.61 1.10 -2.74
C GLU A 22 -3.58 1.64 -3.79
N SER A 23 -4.31 2.70 -3.45
CA SER A 23 -5.21 3.36 -4.39
C SER A 23 -4.49 4.31 -5.35
N ARG A 24 -3.56 5.13 -4.85
CA ARG A 24 -2.90 6.16 -5.66
C ARG A 24 -1.55 6.62 -5.11
N GLN A 25 -0.51 6.29 -5.85
CA GLN A 25 0.88 6.57 -5.47
C GLN A 25 1.37 7.98 -5.82
N GLU A 26 0.71 8.70 -6.75
CA GLU A 26 1.15 10.02 -7.18
C GLU A 26 0.00 10.99 -7.52
N TYR A 27 0.17 12.25 -7.13
CA TYR A 27 -0.66 13.38 -7.55
C TYR A 27 0.18 14.44 -8.25
N ARG A 28 -0.26 14.89 -9.42
CA ARG A 28 0.34 16.01 -10.16
C ARG A 28 -0.61 17.19 -10.11
N LEU A 29 -0.29 18.17 -9.26
CA LEU A 29 -1.12 19.33 -8.99
C LEU A 29 -0.63 20.50 -9.83
N LYS A 30 -1.49 21.03 -10.71
CA LYS A 30 -1.19 22.27 -11.43
C LYS A 30 -1.43 23.45 -10.51
N ILE A 31 -0.37 24.14 -10.13
CA ILE A 31 -0.40 25.31 -9.26
C ILE A 31 -0.29 26.56 -10.11
N THR A 32 -1.12 27.55 -9.81
CA THR A 32 -1.13 28.85 -10.49
C THR A 32 -0.89 29.94 -9.47
N ALA A 33 0.09 30.80 -9.76
CA ALA A 33 0.33 32.03 -9.03
C ALA A 33 0.03 33.19 -9.97
N SER A 34 -0.69 34.20 -9.49
CA SER A 34 -1.01 35.39 -10.27
C SER A 34 -0.83 36.64 -9.43
N ASP A 35 -0.24 37.66 -10.02
CA ASP A 35 -0.32 39.04 -9.54
C ASP A 35 -1.32 39.83 -10.41
N THR A 36 -1.27 41.17 -10.37
CA THR A 36 -2.17 42.05 -11.14
C THR A 36 -1.91 42.05 -12.65
N ALA A 37 -0.73 41.62 -13.11
CA ALA A 37 -0.28 41.71 -14.50
C ALA A 37 0.23 40.37 -15.09
N HIS A 38 0.68 39.45 -14.25
CA HIS A 38 1.35 38.21 -14.64
C HIS A 38 0.70 36.99 -14.00
N THR A 39 0.73 35.89 -14.73
CA THR A 39 0.34 34.57 -14.25
C THR A 39 1.45 33.58 -14.54
N ALA A 40 1.86 32.83 -13.53
CA ALA A 40 2.80 31.73 -13.64
C ALA A 40 2.12 30.41 -13.27
N VAL A 41 2.54 29.33 -13.93
CA VAL A 41 1.99 27.99 -13.72
C VAL A 41 3.14 27.02 -13.53
N THR A 42 3.01 26.15 -12.53
CA THR A 42 3.95 25.04 -12.30
C THR A 42 3.19 23.76 -11.93
N VAL A 43 3.89 22.63 -11.92
CA VAL A 43 3.35 21.34 -11.49
C VAL A 43 4.06 20.91 -10.21
N LEU A 44 3.28 20.72 -9.15
CA LEU A 44 3.72 20.09 -7.91
C LEU A 44 3.41 18.60 -7.97
N THR A 45 4.45 17.76 -7.93
CA THR A 45 4.30 16.31 -7.83
C THR A 45 4.35 15.89 -6.37
N VAL A 46 3.27 15.31 -5.87
CA VAL A 46 3.17 14.72 -4.53
C VAL A 46 3.24 13.21 -4.68
N LYS A 47 4.27 12.60 -4.08
CA LYS A 47 4.42 11.15 -4.00
C LYS A 47 3.88 10.66 -2.67
N VAL A 48 3.03 9.64 -2.71
CA VAL A 48 2.54 8.95 -1.51
C VAL A 48 3.60 7.91 -1.14
N ILE A 49 3.89 7.82 0.15
CA ILE A 49 4.82 6.83 0.70
C ILE A 49 3.97 5.68 1.24
N ASP A 50 4.40 4.46 0.95
CA ASP A 50 3.77 3.23 1.42
C ASP A 50 3.93 3.08 2.93
N ASP A 51 2.81 2.87 3.63
CA ASP A 51 2.77 2.53 5.05
C ASP A 51 2.43 1.04 5.17
N ASN A 52 2.87 0.39 6.26
CA ASN A 52 2.52 -1.02 6.51
C ASN A 52 1.14 -1.10 7.17
N ASP A 53 0.08 -1.02 6.37
CA ASP A 53 -1.30 -1.00 6.86
C ASP A 53 -2.19 -2.13 6.31
N ASN A 54 -1.67 -2.96 5.41
CA ASN A 54 -2.32 -4.19 4.97
C ASN A 54 -1.65 -5.40 5.62
N PRO A 55 -2.39 -6.29 6.31
CA PRO A 55 -1.82 -7.53 6.80
C PRO A 55 -1.72 -8.59 5.70
N PRO A 56 -0.78 -9.55 5.78
CA PRO A 56 -0.72 -10.67 4.86
C PRO A 56 -2.01 -11.51 4.91
N LEU A 57 -2.59 -11.78 3.73
CA LEU A 57 -3.82 -12.58 3.61
C LEU A 57 -3.54 -13.91 2.91
N PHE A 58 -3.87 -15.01 3.58
CA PHE A 58 -3.81 -16.34 2.96
C PHE A 58 -4.77 -16.46 1.77
N SER A 59 -4.34 -17.16 0.72
CA SER A 59 -5.16 -17.39 -0.48
C SER A 59 -6.36 -18.30 -0.21
N GLN A 60 -6.33 -19.10 0.86
CA GLN A 60 -7.42 -19.95 1.29
C GLN A 60 -7.67 -19.80 2.79
N SER A 61 -8.93 -19.90 3.19
CA SER A 61 -9.33 -19.93 4.60
C SER A 61 -8.96 -21.26 5.29
N SER A 62 -8.81 -22.34 4.51
CA SER A 62 -8.34 -23.63 4.99
C SER A 62 -7.55 -24.35 3.90
N TYR A 63 -6.39 -24.88 4.26
CA TYR A 63 -5.59 -25.74 3.40
C TYR A 63 -5.70 -27.19 3.90
N LYS A 64 -5.95 -28.12 2.98
CA LYS A 64 -6.04 -29.55 3.28
C LYS A 64 -5.19 -30.32 2.29
N ALA A 65 -4.38 -31.25 2.78
CA ALA A 65 -3.64 -32.21 1.97
C ALA A 65 -3.92 -33.61 2.48
N ASN A 66 -4.13 -34.54 1.56
CA ASN A 66 -4.12 -35.96 1.86
C ASN A 66 -2.72 -36.47 1.55
N LEU A 67 -1.94 -36.71 2.60
CA LEU A 67 -0.61 -37.29 2.47
C LEU A 67 -0.77 -38.80 2.37
N LEU A 68 -0.44 -39.35 1.21
CA LEU A 68 -0.17 -40.78 1.07
C LEU A 68 1.31 -40.98 1.43
N ASP A 69 1.65 -42.08 2.09
CA ASP A 69 3.02 -42.35 2.61
C ASP A 69 4.15 -42.25 1.55
N SER A 70 3.81 -42.14 0.26
CA SER A 70 4.74 -42.00 -0.86
C SER A 70 4.78 -40.62 -1.53
N SER A 71 4.10 -39.59 -0.99
CA SER A 71 4.12 -38.24 -1.60
C SER A 71 5.22 -37.37 -0.99
N GLU A 72 6.30 -37.14 -1.75
CA GLU A 72 7.37 -36.18 -1.40
C GLU A 72 6.90 -34.71 -1.40
N MET A 73 5.68 -34.44 -1.88
CA MET A 73 5.10 -33.10 -1.91
C MET A 73 4.34 -32.80 -0.62
N GLY A 74 4.89 -31.89 0.18
CA GLY A 74 4.18 -31.26 1.28
C GLY A 74 3.05 -30.34 0.81
N LEU A 75 2.36 -29.75 1.78
CA LEU A 75 1.32 -28.74 1.52
C LEU A 75 1.97 -27.36 1.29
N THR A 76 1.77 -26.78 0.11
CA THR A 76 2.16 -25.40 -0.19
C THR A 76 1.06 -24.43 0.24
N VAL A 77 1.42 -23.44 1.06
CA VAL A 77 0.53 -22.34 1.44
C VAL A 77 1.03 -21.04 0.79
N ASN A 78 0.11 -20.11 0.56
CA ASN A 78 0.44 -18.81 -0.01
C ASN A 78 -0.38 -17.73 0.68
N ALA A 79 0.27 -16.64 1.04
CA ALA A 79 -0.34 -15.41 1.52
C ALA A 79 0.25 -14.23 0.76
N THR A 80 -0.57 -13.21 0.53
CA THR A 80 -0.21 -12.00 -0.19
C THR A 80 -0.54 -10.79 0.66
N ASP A 81 0.41 -9.85 0.69
CA ASP A 81 0.24 -8.53 1.27
C ASP A 81 0.03 -7.51 0.14
N LYS A 82 -0.76 -6.46 0.38
CA LYS A 82 -1.05 -5.43 -0.62
C LYS A 82 -0.07 -4.27 -0.58
N ASP A 83 0.69 -4.13 0.50
CA ASP A 83 1.71 -3.10 0.64
C ASP A 83 2.84 -3.31 -0.39
N SER A 84 3.93 -2.55 -0.29
CA SER A 84 5.07 -2.64 -1.20
C SER A 84 6.42 -2.89 -0.53
N GLY A 85 7.32 -3.54 -1.27
CA GLY A 85 8.70 -3.76 -0.83
C GLY A 85 8.78 -4.56 0.47
N VAL A 86 9.43 -3.99 1.49
CA VAL A 86 9.60 -4.64 2.80
C VAL A 86 8.29 -4.75 3.56
N ASN A 87 7.35 -3.82 3.35
CA ASN A 87 6.04 -3.89 4.00
C ASN A 87 5.23 -5.10 3.52
N ALA A 88 5.48 -5.56 2.30
CA ALA A 88 4.84 -6.75 1.73
C ALA A 88 5.59 -8.07 1.97
N GLU A 89 6.67 -8.09 2.77
CA GLU A 89 7.45 -9.30 3.02
C GLU A 89 6.67 -10.27 3.94
N VAL A 90 6.24 -11.39 3.36
CA VAL A 90 5.48 -12.40 4.11
C VAL A 90 6.40 -13.45 4.73
N ARG A 91 6.29 -13.64 6.06
CA ARG A 91 6.98 -14.70 6.82
C ARG A 91 5.99 -15.69 7.41
N TYR A 92 6.27 -16.97 7.25
CA TYR A 92 5.42 -18.06 7.74
C TYR A 92 5.98 -18.67 9.02
N SER A 93 5.09 -19.01 9.95
CA SER A 93 5.42 -19.79 11.14
C SER A 93 4.26 -20.72 11.50
N LEU A 94 4.58 -21.88 12.08
CA LEU A 94 3.59 -22.80 12.61
C LEU A 94 3.34 -22.44 14.08
N LEU A 95 2.10 -22.06 14.42
CA LEU A 95 1.73 -21.68 15.79
C LEU A 95 1.75 -22.86 16.76
N THR A 96 1.43 -24.06 16.27
CA THR A 96 1.47 -25.30 17.03
C THR A 96 2.55 -26.21 16.49
N PRO A 97 3.49 -26.69 17.32
CA PRO A 97 4.38 -27.77 16.94
C PRO A 97 3.52 -29.00 16.60
N VAL A 98 3.70 -29.53 15.40
CA VAL A 98 3.09 -30.81 15.03
C VAL A 98 3.81 -31.89 15.85
N ARG A 99 3.18 -32.39 16.92
CA ARG A 99 3.65 -33.60 17.60
C ARG A 99 3.23 -34.80 16.77
N GLY A 100 4.17 -35.58 16.24
CA GLY A 100 3.87 -36.85 15.57
C GLY A 100 4.55 -37.11 14.22
N PHE A 101 5.53 -36.29 13.83
CA PHE A 101 6.66 -36.81 13.04
C PHE A 101 7.79 -37.17 14.00
#